data_AF-B5D3A4-F1
#
_entry.id   AF-B5D3A4-F1
#
_cell.length_a   1.000
_cell.length_b   1.000
_cell.length_c   1.000
_cell.angle_alpha   90.00
_cell.angle_beta   90.00
_cell.angle_gamma   90.00
#
_symmetry.space_group_name_H-M   'P 1'
#
loop_
_entity.id
_entity.type
_entity.pdbx_description
1 polymer ?
#
loop_
_entity_poly.entity_id
_entity_poly.type
_entity_poly.pdbx_seq_one_letter_code
_entity_poly.pdbx_strand_id
1 'polypeptide(L)'
;MSSEIRGRLPEDYPSQLGDLFFSLLPAGSITGAPKPRTVQIIREAETYDRGFYTGVTGYFDGRNLDSAVLIRFLEQQPDGTKVFKSGGGITFRSEARNEYEEMKQKVYVPLY
;
A
#
# COMPACT_ATOMS: atom_id res chain seq x y z
N MET A 1 9.35 13.30 -1.80
CA MET A 1 10.56 12.63 -2.30
C MET A 1 10.17 11.25 -2.78
N SER A 2 10.57 10.84 -3.98
CA SER A 2 10.40 9.47 -4.48
C SER A 2 11.76 8.94 -4.95
N SER A 3 11.91 7.61 -4.89
CA SER A 3 13.07 6.90 -5.43
C SER A 3 12.57 5.83 -6.38
N GLU A 4 13.37 5.49 -7.39
CA GLU A 4 13.03 4.50 -8.39
C GLU A 4 14.09 3.39 -8.41
N ILE A 5 13.65 2.13 -8.44
CA ILE A 5 14.50 0.94 -8.51
C ILE A 5 14.15 0.19 -9.79
N ARG A 6 15.15 -0.19 -10.57
CA ARG A 6 14.98 -0.95 -11.83
C ARG A 6 15.92 -2.15 -11.86
N GLY A 7 15.49 -3.19 -12.57
CA GLY A 7 16.28 -4.39 -12.84
C GLY A 7 15.94 -4.95 -14.23
N ARG A 8 16.74 -5.92 -14.69
CA ARG A 8 16.42 -6.69 -15.91
C ARG A 8 15.85 -8.04 -15.49
N LEU A 9 14.69 -8.38 -16.03
CA LEU A 9 14.07 -9.69 -15.81
C LEU A 9 14.67 -10.74 -16.76
N PRO A 10 14.69 -12.02 -16.37
CA PRO A 10 15.04 -13.13 -17.28
C PRO A 10 14.15 -13.18 -18.51
N GLU A 11 14.60 -13.78 -19.62
CA GLU A 11 13.78 -13.86 -20.85
C GLU A 11 12.47 -14.64 -20.66
N ASP A 12 12.47 -15.64 -19.78
CA ASP A 12 11.34 -16.51 -19.46
C ASP A 12 10.43 -15.97 -18.34
N TYR A 13 10.69 -14.75 -17.84
CA TYR A 13 9.89 -14.14 -16.78
C TYR A 13 8.37 -14.11 -17.03
N PRO A 14 7.83 -14.02 -18.26
CA PRO A 14 6.38 -13.99 -18.45
C PRO A 14 5.70 -15.26 -17.93
N SER A 15 6.40 -16.40 -17.95
CA SER A 15 5.90 -17.67 -17.42
C SER A 15 5.82 -17.70 -15.88
N GLN A 16 6.54 -16.80 -15.20
CA GLN A 16 6.66 -16.71 -13.75
C GLN A 16 6.22 -15.35 -13.20
N LEU A 17 5.59 -14.52 -14.04
CA LEU A 17 5.28 -13.13 -13.70
C LEU A 17 4.42 -13.00 -12.44
N GLY A 18 3.46 -13.91 -12.27
CA GLY A 18 2.63 -13.98 -11.07
C GLY A 18 3.46 -14.21 -9.80
N ASP A 19 4.31 -15.24 -9.80
CA ASP A 19 5.14 -15.58 -8.64
C ASP A 19 6.12 -14.45 -8.29
N LEU A 20 6.77 -13.88 -9.31
CA LEU A 20 7.65 -12.72 -9.15
C LEU A 20 6.88 -11.54 -8.52
N PHE A 21 5.70 -11.22 -9.05
CA PHE A 21 4.88 -10.12 -8.54
C PHE A 21 4.40 -10.37 -7.11
N PHE A 22 3.85 -11.55 -6.82
CA PHE A 22 3.34 -11.90 -5.49
C PHE A 22 4.44 -11.94 -4.43
N SER A 23 5.67 -12.31 -4.79
CA SER A 23 6.82 -12.28 -3.87
C SER A 23 7.16 -10.86 -3.36
N LEU A 24 6.80 -9.83 -4.14
CA LEU A 24 7.03 -8.43 -3.76
C LEU A 24 5.97 -7.91 -2.78
N LEU A 25 4.83 -8.59 -2.63
CA LEU A 25 3.73 -8.17 -1.79
C LEU A 25 3.92 -8.57 -0.32
N PRO A 26 3.26 -7.87 0.62
CA PRO A 26 2.70 -6.52 0.46
C PRO A 26 3.79 -5.48 0.14
N ALA A 27 3.39 -4.34 -0.43
CA ALA A 27 4.31 -3.29 -0.85
C ALA A 27 5.15 -2.76 0.32
N GLY A 28 6.48 -2.85 0.18
CA GLY A 28 7.41 -2.51 1.27
C GLY A 28 7.35 -1.05 1.72
N SER A 29 7.01 -0.13 0.80
CA SER A 29 6.82 1.30 1.09
C SER A 29 5.64 1.58 2.02
N ILE A 30 4.71 0.63 2.16
CA ILE A 30 3.52 0.78 3.01
C ILE A 30 3.65 0.04 4.34
N THR A 31 4.35 -1.09 4.34
CA THR A 31 4.54 -1.88 5.57
C THR A 31 5.70 -1.39 6.42
N GLY A 32 6.78 -0.89 5.81
CA GLY A 32 8.05 -0.63 6.50
C GLY A 32 8.97 -1.85 6.55
N ALA A 33 10.05 -1.74 7.32
CA ALA A 33 11.12 -2.73 7.39
C ALA A 33 11.51 -3.05 8.85
N PRO A 34 11.83 -4.32 9.18
CA PRO A 34 11.72 -5.53 8.33
C PRO A 34 10.27 -5.97 8.08
N LYS A 35 9.93 -6.29 6.82
CA LYS A 35 8.55 -6.54 6.35
C LYS A 35 7.75 -7.55 7.21
N PRO A 36 8.27 -8.74 7.56
CA PRO A 36 7.49 -9.71 8.34
C PRO A 36 7.09 -9.17 9.73
N ARG A 37 8.01 -8.46 10.39
CA ARG A 37 7.76 -7.93 11.73
C ARG A 37 6.81 -6.73 11.69
N THR A 38 6.96 -5.84 10.71
CA THR A 38 6.08 -4.67 10.64
C THR A 38 4.65 -5.06 10.26
N VAL A 39 4.46 -6.05 9.38
CA VAL A 39 3.13 -6.61 9.07
C VAL A 39 2.47 -7.20 10.32
N GLN A 40 3.24 -7.89 11.17
CA GLN A 40 2.71 -8.39 12.45
C GLN A 40 2.27 -7.25 13.37
N ILE A 41 3.11 -6.21 13.55
CA ILE A 41 2.77 -5.06 14.39
C ILE A 41 1.52 -4.34 13.86
N ILE A 42 1.39 -4.18 12.54
CA ILE A 42 0.19 -3.61 11.92
C ILE A 42 -1.05 -4.42 12.28
N ARG A 43 -0.98 -5.76 12.16
CA ARG A 43 -2.09 -6.66 12.52
C ARG A 43 -2.44 -6.62 14.00
N GLU A 44 -1.46 -6.40 14.88
CA GLU A 44 -1.68 -6.26 16.33
C GLU A 44 -2.30 -4.89 16.68
N ALA A 45 -1.93 -3.84 15.96
CA ALA A 45 -2.37 -2.47 16.23
C ALA A 45 -3.73 -2.12 15.61
N GLU A 46 -4.05 -2.67 14.44
CA GLU A 46 -5.32 -2.41 13.74
C GLU A 46 -6.40 -3.42 14.13
N THR A 47 -7.56 -2.91 14.54
CA THR A 47 -8.70 -3.73 15.01
C THR A 47 -9.69 -4.06 13.89
N TYR A 48 -9.28 -3.96 12.63
CA TYR A 48 -10.13 -4.15 11.45
C TYR A 48 -9.36 -4.74 10.27
N ASP A 49 -10.08 -5.35 9.33
CA ASP A 49 -9.49 -5.84 8.08
C ASP A 49 -9.30 -4.69 7.08
N ARG A 50 -8.09 -4.54 6.55
CA ARG A 50 -7.78 -3.48 5.59
C ARG A 50 -8.58 -3.60 4.28
N GLY A 51 -9.04 -4.79 3.91
CA GLY A 51 -9.71 -5.03 2.63
C GLY A 51 -8.75 -4.68 1.48
N PHE A 52 -9.21 -3.83 0.55
CA PHE A 52 -8.38 -3.37 -0.56
C PHE A 52 -7.28 -2.36 -0.15
N TYR A 53 -7.39 -1.75 1.04
CA TYR A 53 -6.44 -0.72 1.47
C TYR A 53 -5.03 -1.30 1.63
N THR A 54 -4.04 -0.66 1.01
CA THR A 54 -2.63 -1.11 0.95
C THR A 54 -2.41 -2.42 0.17
N GLY A 55 -3.44 -2.92 -0.51
CA GLY A 55 -3.33 -3.98 -1.51
C GLY A 55 -2.75 -3.47 -2.83
N VAL A 56 -2.95 -4.24 -3.90
CA VAL A 56 -2.49 -3.88 -5.24
C VAL A 56 -3.60 -4.04 -6.27
N THR A 57 -3.57 -3.17 -7.27
CA THR A 57 -4.37 -3.27 -8.50
C THR A 57 -3.42 -3.24 -9.69
N GLY A 58 -3.85 -3.74 -10.83
CA GLY A 58 -3.02 -3.70 -12.02
C GLY A 58 -3.74 -4.20 -13.25
N TYR A 59 -3.08 -4.03 -14.38
CA TYR A 59 -3.50 -4.48 -15.69
C TYR A 59 -2.35 -5.23 -16.36
N PHE A 60 -2.69 -6.35 -16.99
CA PHE A 60 -1.76 -7.15 -17.77
C PHE A 60 -2.29 -7.28 -19.20
N ASP A 61 -1.49 -6.84 -20.18
CA ASP A 61 -1.86 -6.83 -21.61
C ASP A 61 -1.48 -8.13 -22.35
N GLY A 62 -0.95 -9.13 -21.64
CA GLY A 62 -0.34 -10.33 -22.21
C GLY A 62 1.19 -10.26 -22.33
N ARG A 63 1.80 -9.09 -22.09
CA ARG A 63 3.25 -8.85 -22.12
C ARG A 63 3.73 -7.99 -20.96
N ASN A 64 3.06 -6.87 -20.70
CA ASN A 64 3.42 -5.89 -19.69
C ASN A 64 2.41 -5.92 -18.54
N LEU A 65 2.93 -5.93 -17.31
CA LEU A 65 2.15 -5.71 -16.10
C LEU A 65 2.41 -4.29 -15.62
N ASP A 66 1.35 -3.49 -15.54
CA ASP A 66 1.35 -2.22 -14.82
C ASP A 66 0.52 -2.40 -13.55
N SER A 67 1.04 -1.94 -12.41
CA SER A 67 0.40 -2.13 -11.12
C SER A 67 0.60 -0.93 -10.21
N ALA A 68 -0.39 -0.70 -9.35
CA ALA A 68 -0.39 0.36 -8.38
C ALA A 68 -0.77 -0.19 -7.01
N VAL A 69 -0.19 0.41 -5.97
CA VAL A 69 -0.62 0.17 -4.60
C VAL A 69 -1.91 0.93 -4.36
N LEU A 70 -2.90 0.27 -3.78
CA LEU A 70 -4.20 0.85 -3.47
C LEU A 70 -4.10 1.75 -2.23
N ILE A 71 -3.80 3.01 -2.48
CA ILE A 71 -3.83 4.12 -1.54
C ILE A 71 -4.68 5.26 -2.12
N ARG A 72 -5.22 6.12 -1.25
CA ARG A 72 -5.98 7.33 -1.65
C ARG A 72 -7.21 7.05 -2.52
N PHE A 73 -8.06 6.14 -2.06
CA PHE A 73 -9.36 5.86 -2.68
C PHE A 73 -10.48 5.87 -1.63
N LEU A 74 -11.72 6.03 -2.09
CA LEU A 74 -12.92 5.88 -1.27
C LEU A 74 -13.47 4.47 -1.43
N GLU A 75 -13.63 3.78 -0.32
CA GLU A 75 -14.31 2.49 -0.24
C GLU A 75 -15.77 2.72 0.15
N GLN A 76 -16.71 2.30 -0.68
CA GLN A 76 -18.13 2.30 -0.31
C GLN A 76 -18.46 0.99 0.41
N GLN A 77 -18.96 1.11 1.63
CA GLN A 77 -19.41 0.00 2.46
C GLN A 77 -20.83 -0.44 2.05
N PRO A 78 -21.26 -1.67 2.40
CA PRO A 78 -22.58 -2.19 2.04
C PRO A 78 -23.77 -1.35 2.53
N ASP A 79 -23.59 -0.61 3.63
CA ASP A 79 -24.58 0.31 4.21
C ASP A 79 -24.63 1.69 3.49
N GLY A 80 -23.79 1.90 2.48
CA GLY A 80 -23.65 3.16 1.74
C GLY A 80 -22.63 4.14 2.33
N THR A 81 -22.05 3.85 3.50
CA THR A 81 -21.01 4.69 4.11
C THR A 81 -19.75 4.69 3.25
N LYS A 82 -19.11 5.85 3.07
CA LYS A 82 -17.84 5.96 2.34
C LYS A 82 -16.69 6.14 3.31
N VAL A 83 -15.68 5.28 3.20
CA VAL A 83 -14.50 5.28 4.06
C VAL A 83 -13.27 5.66 3.24
N PHE A 84 -12.51 6.64 3.73
CA PHE A 84 -11.19 6.98 3.22
C PHE A 84 -10.13 6.56 4.24
N LYS A 85 -9.30 5.58 3.89
CA LYS A 85 -8.23 5.09 4.76
C LYS A 85 -6.91 5.79 4.44
N SER A 86 -6.18 6.20 5.48
CA SER A 86 -4.88 6.86 5.38
C SER A 86 -3.95 6.38 6.48
N GLY A 87 -2.64 6.51 6.24
CA GLY A 87 -1.60 6.04 7.14
C GLY A 87 -0.30 6.82 6.97
N GLY A 88 0.64 6.54 7.86
CA GLY A 88 1.95 7.16 7.93
C GLY A 88 3.02 6.13 8.31
N GLY A 89 4.25 6.38 7.88
CA GLY A 89 5.39 5.54 8.24
C GLY A 89 6.00 6.05 9.54
N ILE A 90 5.95 5.24 10.59
CA ILE A 90 6.48 5.62 11.91
C ILE A 90 7.94 5.18 12.01
N THR A 91 8.81 6.10 12.43
CA THR A 91 10.23 5.85 12.71
C THR A 91 10.56 6.18 14.16
N PHE A 92 11.78 5.87 14.60
CA PHE A 92 12.22 6.24 15.95
C PHE A 92 12.29 7.76 16.18
N ARG A 93 12.28 8.57 15.11
CA ARG A 93 12.27 10.04 15.17
C ARG A 93 10.87 10.63 15.05
N SER A 94 9.87 9.80 14.85
CA SER A 94 8.49 10.25 14.69
C SER A 94 7.92 10.68 16.03
N GLU A 95 7.15 11.77 16.03
CA GLU A 95 6.32 12.18 17.15
C GLU A 95 4.85 11.89 16.83
N ALA A 96 4.15 11.20 17.73
CA ALA A 96 2.79 10.71 17.50
C ALA A 96 1.81 11.81 17.05
N ARG A 97 1.92 13.01 17.63
CA ARG A 97 1.06 14.15 17.26
C ARG A 97 1.31 14.62 15.83
N ASN A 98 2.56 14.66 15.39
CA ASN A 98 2.92 15.11 14.05
C ASN A 98 2.46 14.09 13.00
N GLU A 99 2.63 12.80 13.27
CA GLU A 99 2.15 11.71 12.39
C GLU A 99 0.62 11.73 12.24
N TYR A 100 -0.11 12.00 13.33
CA TYR A 100 -1.56 12.12 13.30
C TYR A 100 -2.04 13.30 12.44
N GLU A 101 -1.39 14.47 12.56
CA GLU A 101 -1.72 15.63 11.73
C GLU A 101 -1.35 15.40 10.25
N GLU A 102 -0.23 14.75 9.95
CA GLU A 102 0.12 14.36 8.58
C GLU A 102 -0.92 13.40 7.98
N MET A 103 -1.36 12.40 8.75
CA MET A 103 -2.41 11.48 8.34
C MET A 103 -3.70 12.23 7.98
N LYS A 104 -4.13 13.19 8.81
CA LYS A 104 -5.30 14.03 8.53
C LYS A 104 -5.14 14.86 7.27
N GLN A 105 -3.97 15.47 7.05
CA GLN A 105 -3.69 16.24 5.83
C GLN A 105 -3.76 15.36 4.57
N LYS A 106 -3.37 14.08 4.66
CA LYS A 106 -3.52 13.12 3.55
C LYS A 106 -4.96 12.72 3.26
N VAL A 107 -5.84 12.78 4.27
CA VAL A 107 -7.29 12.49 4.15
C VAL A 107 -8.06 13.69 3.61
N TYR A 108 -7.49 14.90 3.68
CA TYR A 108 -8.16 16.09 3.17
C TYR A 108 -8.44 15.95 1.66
N VAL A 109 -9.69 15.68 1.34
CA VAL A 109 -10.23 15.74 -0.01
C VAL A 109 -10.88 17.12 -0.13
N PRO A 110 -10.39 18.03 -0.97
CA PRO A 110 -11.08 19.28 -1.27
C PRO A 110 -12.37 18.93 -2.04
N LEU A 111 -13.43 18.63 -1.30
CA LEU A 111 -14.77 18.50 -1.84
C LEU A 111 -15.35 19.92 -1.94
N TYR A 112 -15.54 20.38 -3.19
CA TYR A 112 -16.30 21.59 -3.53
C TYR A 112 -17.73 21.21 -3.88
#